data_AF-T0ZAK7-F1
#
_entry.id   AF-T0ZAK7-F1
#
_cell.length_a   1.000
_cell.length_b   1.000
_cell.length_c   1.000
_cell.angle_alpha   90.00
_cell.angle_beta   90.00
_cell.angle_gamma   90.00
#
_symmetry.space_group_name_H-M   'P 1'
#
loop_
_entity.id
_entity.type
_entity.pdbx_description
1 polymer ?
#
loop_
_entity_poly.entity_id
_entity_poly.type
_entity_poly.pdbx_seq_one_letter_code
_entity_poly.pdbx_strand_id
1 'polypeptide(L)'
;VPEDGALHEEYGQGWKITEAMPVNSVGIVTARDQLTIHITADAAWSAANEFASLNEQDARSRFDLREDSTDWSVSLAQKDLRESGPRREQVAPILYRPFDVRHTYFTGHPSGFHARPRGEVMCHLVQPNLALLAPKQTKDEWSAFSATSIAAHKSSTVYDITSVFPLWLYPSAASDLLDTDAREKRPNFAPAFLDDLTAKLGHTPWPEAILAYIYAV
;
A
#
# COMPACT_ATOMS: atom_id res chain seq x y z
N VAL A 1 21.28 4.58 19.46
CA VAL A 1 21.96 4.25 18.19
C VAL A 1 23.16 5.18 18.10
N PRO A 2 24.39 4.71 17.84
CA PRO A 2 25.51 5.61 17.59
C PRO A 2 25.22 6.41 16.33
N GLU A 3 25.28 7.74 16.40
CA GLU A 3 25.07 8.65 15.27
C GLU A 3 26.29 9.57 15.16
N ASP A 4 26.74 9.83 13.93
CA ASP A 4 27.76 10.84 13.66
C ASP A 4 27.09 12.23 13.64
N GLY A 5 27.43 13.07 14.62
CA GLY A 5 26.78 14.37 14.80
C GLY A 5 26.93 15.31 13.61
N ALA A 6 28.05 15.25 12.88
CA ALA A 6 28.28 16.13 11.74
C ALA A 6 27.40 15.74 10.54
N LEU A 7 27.28 14.45 10.26
CA LEU A 7 26.40 13.93 9.20
C LEU A 7 24.91 14.11 9.56
N HIS A 8 24.58 14.07 10.86
CA HIS A 8 23.22 14.31 11.32
C HIS A 8 22.75 15.74 11.01
N GLU A 9 23.60 16.75 11.19
CA GLU A 9 23.27 18.14 10.88
C GLU A 9 22.97 18.32 9.39
N GLU A 10 23.79 17.76 8.49
CA GLU A 10 23.55 17.81 7.04
C GLU A 10 22.27 17.05 6.66
N TYR A 11 22.09 15.82 7.14
CA TYR A 11 20.90 15.00 6.89
C TYR A 11 19.62 15.70 7.36
N GLY A 12 19.68 16.37 8.50
CA GLY A 12 18.56 17.13 9.09
C GLY A 12 18.16 18.38 8.31
N GLN A 13 18.94 18.83 7.32
CA GLN A 13 18.57 19.95 6.44
C GLN A 13 17.52 19.52 5.39
N GLY A 14 17.44 18.23 5.10
CA GLY A 14 16.47 17.66 4.17
C GLY A 14 15.08 17.52 4.78
N TRP A 15 14.06 17.55 3.93
CA TRP A 15 12.70 17.19 4.36
C TRP A 15 12.63 15.70 4.67
N LYS A 16 12.06 15.34 5.83
CA LYS A 16 11.67 13.95 6.06
C LYS A 16 10.55 13.58 5.11
N ILE A 17 10.72 12.49 4.37
CA ILE A 17 9.71 12.05 3.39
C ILE A 17 8.32 11.82 4.02
N THR A 18 8.27 11.38 5.28
CA THR A 18 7.00 11.20 6.00
C THR A 18 6.35 12.52 6.44
N GLU A 19 7.09 13.61 6.51
CA GLU A 19 6.57 14.95 6.78
C GLU A 19 6.15 15.62 5.45
N ALA A 20 6.91 15.41 4.38
CA ALA A 20 6.57 15.87 3.03
C ALA A 20 5.33 15.14 2.48
N MET A 21 5.24 13.81 2.64
CA MET A 21 4.14 12.95 2.20
C MET A 21 3.48 12.23 3.40
N PRO A 22 2.54 12.89 4.10
CA PRO A 22 2.06 12.46 5.41
C PRO A 22 1.22 11.18 5.37
N VAL A 23 0.50 10.90 4.27
CA VAL A 23 -0.26 9.65 4.14
C VAL A 23 0.66 8.57 3.58
N ASN A 24 1.14 7.68 4.45
CA ASN A 24 2.01 6.57 4.06
C ASN A 24 1.85 5.39 5.01
N SER A 25 2.14 4.19 4.52
CA SER A 25 2.12 2.97 5.33
C SER A 25 3.08 1.95 4.73
N VAL A 26 3.38 0.90 5.47
CA VAL A 26 4.12 -0.24 4.92
C VAL A 26 3.28 -0.94 3.85
N GLY A 27 3.93 -1.71 2.97
CA GLY A 27 3.21 -2.54 2.01
C GLY A 27 2.32 -3.62 2.66
N ILE A 28 1.46 -4.24 1.84
CA ILE A 28 0.53 -5.30 2.27
C ILE A 28 1.31 -6.51 2.81
N VAL A 29 0.81 -7.06 3.92
CA VAL A 29 1.21 -8.36 4.46
C VAL A 29 0.00 -9.28 4.42
N THR A 30 0.08 -10.35 3.61
CA THR A 30 -1.03 -11.29 3.45
C THR A 30 -1.03 -12.37 4.53
N ALA A 31 0.15 -12.78 5.02
CA ALA A 31 0.43 -14.00 5.79
C ALA A 31 0.09 -15.34 5.10
N ARG A 32 -0.60 -15.30 3.95
CA ARG A 32 -1.11 -16.46 3.19
C ARG A 32 -0.99 -16.16 1.68
N ASP A 33 0.25 -15.98 1.20
CA ASP A 33 0.50 -15.57 -0.19
C ASP A 33 -0.12 -16.54 -1.21
N GLN A 34 -0.02 -17.85 -0.99
CA GLN A 34 -0.58 -18.86 -1.91
C GLN A 34 -2.11 -18.76 -2.06
N LEU A 35 -2.81 -18.33 -1.02
CA LEU A 35 -4.26 -18.10 -1.06
C LEU A 35 -4.60 -16.77 -1.74
N THR A 36 -3.80 -15.74 -1.48
CA THR A 36 -4.20 -14.34 -1.71
C THR A 36 -3.56 -13.71 -2.96
N ILE A 37 -2.44 -14.24 -3.46
CA ILE A 37 -1.64 -13.65 -4.53
C ILE A 37 -1.55 -14.60 -5.73
N HIS A 38 -2.08 -14.17 -6.87
CA HIS A 38 -2.20 -15.00 -8.07
C HIS A 38 -1.66 -14.30 -9.31
N ILE A 39 -1.21 -15.06 -10.30
CA ILE A 39 -0.67 -14.50 -11.55
C ILE A 39 -1.76 -13.73 -12.31
N THR A 40 -2.98 -14.27 -12.38
CA THR A 40 -4.08 -13.68 -13.15
C THR A 40 -5.20 -13.18 -12.25
N ALA A 41 -5.92 -12.16 -12.72
CA ALA A 41 -7.12 -11.65 -12.06
C ALA A 41 -8.18 -12.74 -11.85
N ASP A 42 -8.35 -13.63 -12.83
CA ASP A 42 -9.32 -14.73 -12.76
C ASP A 42 -8.96 -15.75 -11.69
N ALA A 43 -7.67 -16.08 -11.55
CA ALA A 43 -7.23 -16.98 -10.49
C ALA A 43 -7.43 -16.36 -9.09
N ALA A 44 -7.13 -15.07 -8.93
CA ALA A 44 -7.40 -14.35 -7.68
C ALA A 44 -8.90 -14.33 -7.33
N TRP A 45 -9.74 -14.04 -8.32
CA TRP A 45 -11.19 -14.06 -8.19
C TRP A 45 -11.72 -15.44 -7.80
N SER A 46 -11.34 -16.48 -8.55
CA SER A 46 -11.76 -17.85 -8.29
C SER A 46 -11.32 -18.35 -6.92
N ALA A 47 -10.07 -18.06 -6.52
CA ALA A 47 -9.57 -18.44 -5.21
C ALA A 47 -10.35 -17.76 -4.07
N ALA A 48 -10.62 -16.46 -4.17
CA ALA A 48 -11.40 -15.74 -3.17
C ALA A 48 -12.84 -16.28 -3.08
N ASN A 49 -13.49 -16.50 -4.22
CA ASN A 49 -14.87 -17.01 -4.25
C ASN A 49 -14.97 -18.46 -3.73
N GLU A 50 -14.05 -19.34 -4.15
CA GLU A 50 -13.97 -20.72 -3.66
C GLU A 50 -13.72 -20.72 -2.15
N PHE A 51 -12.72 -19.97 -1.67
CA PHE A 51 -12.40 -19.87 -0.25
C PHE A 51 -13.57 -19.35 0.59
N ALA A 52 -14.31 -18.35 0.12
CA ALA A 52 -15.50 -17.83 0.81
C ALA A 52 -16.66 -18.82 0.89
N SER A 53 -16.73 -19.80 -0.02
CA SER A 53 -17.82 -20.77 -0.13
C SER A 53 -17.63 -22.05 0.69
N LEU A 54 -16.38 -22.41 0.98
CA LEU A 54 -16.03 -23.62 1.74
C LEU A 54 -16.28 -23.44 3.24
N ASN A 55 -16.48 -24.54 3.97
CA ASN A 55 -16.34 -24.50 5.42
C ASN A 55 -14.85 -24.41 5.82
N GLU A 56 -14.56 -24.09 7.08
CA GLU A 56 -13.18 -23.85 7.52
C GLU A 56 -12.26 -25.05 7.33
N GLN A 57 -12.75 -26.27 7.55
CA GLN A 57 -11.94 -27.48 7.44
C GLN A 57 -11.58 -27.77 5.98
N ASP A 58 -12.56 -27.72 5.09
CA ASP A 58 -12.34 -27.91 3.65
C ASP A 58 -11.46 -26.81 3.08
N ALA A 59 -11.63 -25.56 3.53
CA ALA A 59 -10.77 -24.45 3.14
C ALA A 59 -9.31 -24.67 3.56
N ARG A 60 -9.06 -25.17 4.78
CA ARG A 60 -7.70 -25.51 5.23
C ARG A 60 -7.07 -26.58 4.37
N SER A 61 -7.80 -27.65 4.07
CA SER A 61 -7.29 -28.73 3.22
C SER A 61 -7.08 -28.29 1.77
N ARG A 62 -8.01 -27.50 1.22
CA ARG A 62 -7.98 -27.06 -0.18
C ARG A 62 -6.84 -26.10 -0.50
N PHE A 63 -6.52 -25.21 0.44
CA PHE A 63 -5.52 -24.16 0.29
C PHE A 63 -4.24 -24.39 1.13
N ASP A 64 -4.06 -25.59 1.67
CA ASP A 64 -2.91 -25.98 2.52
C ASP A 64 -2.60 -24.95 3.62
N LEU A 65 -3.66 -24.53 4.33
CA LEU A 65 -3.56 -23.44 5.29
C LEU A 65 -2.99 -23.94 6.62
N ARG A 66 -1.91 -23.28 7.04
CA ARG A 66 -1.35 -23.44 8.39
C ARG A 66 -2.34 -23.01 9.47
N GLU A 67 -2.03 -23.37 10.70
CA GLU A 67 -2.74 -22.93 11.89
C GLU A 67 -2.92 -21.41 11.94
N ASP A 68 -4.00 -21.00 12.58
CA ASP A 68 -4.34 -19.59 12.74
C ASP A 68 -3.29 -18.87 13.59
N SER A 69 -3.15 -17.58 13.35
CA SER A 69 -2.28 -16.70 14.11
C SER A 69 -3.09 -15.59 14.76
N THR A 70 -2.44 -14.82 15.62
CA THR A 70 -3.06 -13.64 16.24
C THR A 70 -3.57 -12.62 15.22
N ASP A 71 -2.90 -12.50 14.06
CA ASP A 71 -3.24 -11.53 13.02
C ASP A 71 -4.14 -12.12 11.91
N TRP A 72 -4.43 -13.43 11.90
CA TRP A 72 -5.17 -14.06 10.80
C TRP A 72 -5.81 -15.40 11.19
N SER A 73 -7.10 -15.57 10.89
CA SER A 73 -7.81 -16.85 10.98
C SER A 73 -8.66 -17.11 9.74
N VAL A 74 -8.92 -18.39 9.46
CA VAL A 74 -9.80 -18.79 8.35
C VAL A 74 -11.20 -18.18 8.51
N SER A 75 -11.74 -18.25 9.74
CA SER A 75 -13.07 -17.75 10.08
C SER A 75 -13.23 -16.25 9.80
N LEU A 76 -12.24 -15.43 10.20
CA LEU A 76 -12.26 -13.98 9.98
C LEU A 76 -12.05 -13.63 8.50
N ALA A 77 -11.13 -14.33 7.81
CA ALA A 77 -10.89 -14.11 6.39
C ALA A 77 -12.12 -14.45 5.54
N GLN A 78 -12.80 -15.56 5.81
CA GLN A 78 -14.05 -15.92 5.14
C GLN A 78 -15.20 -14.99 5.49
N LYS A 79 -15.26 -14.48 6.73
CA LYS A 79 -16.24 -13.49 7.13
C LYS A 79 -16.05 -12.19 6.33
N ASP A 80 -14.81 -11.69 6.25
CA ASP A 80 -14.47 -10.48 5.49
C ASP A 80 -14.87 -10.59 4.01
N LEU A 81 -14.56 -11.71 3.35
CA LEU A 81 -14.97 -11.93 1.96
C LEU A 81 -16.49 -11.99 1.77
N ARG A 82 -17.23 -12.58 2.72
CA ARG A 82 -18.69 -12.66 2.65
C ARG A 82 -19.36 -11.31 2.91
N GLU A 83 -18.82 -10.51 3.82
CA GLU A 83 -19.36 -9.18 4.18
C GLU A 83 -19.03 -8.12 3.12
N SER A 84 -17.81 -8.13 2.58
CA SER A 84 -17.44 -7.32 1.42
C SER A 84 -18.19 -7.77 0.14
N GLY A 85 -18.67 -9.03 0.16
CA GLY A 85 -19.29 -9.76 -0.94
C GLY A 85 -18.23 -10.11 -1.98
N PRO A 86 -18.13 -11.35 -2.48
CA PRO A 86 -17.24 -11.58 -3.61
C PRO A 86 -17.77 -10.73 -4.78
N ARG A 87 -17.02 -9.69 -5.12
CA ARG A 87 -17.26 -8.72 -6.19
C ARG A 87 -16.01 -8.67 -7.06
N ARG A 88 -16.15 -8.93 -8.36
CA ARG A 88 -14.99 -9.01 -9.26
C ARG A 88 -14.22 -7.69 -9.32
N GLU A 89 -14.87 -6.57 -9.03
CA GLU A 89 -14.30 -5.22 -8.95
C GLU A 89 -13.31 -5.05 -7.79
N GLN A 90 -13.30 -5.94 -6.80
CA GLN A 90 -12.30 -5.93 -5.71
C GLN A 90 -11.00 -6.63 -6.09
N VAL A 91 -10.93 -7.25 -7.28
CA VAL A 91 -9.66 -7.78 -7.79
C VAL A 91 -8.80 -6.61 -8.28
N ALA A 92 -7.64 -6.44 -7.65
CA ALA A 92 -6.70 -5.38 -7.97
C ALA A 92 -5.33 -5.96 -8.35
N PRO A 93 -4.59 -5.29 -9.27
CA PRO A 93 -3.18 -5.60 -9.47
C PRO A 93 -2.39 -5.29 -8.20
N ILE A 94 -1.42 -6.13 -7.87
CA ILE A 94 -0.50 -5.92 -6.75
C ILE A 94 0.93 -6.11 -7.23
N LEU A 95 1.78 -5.10 -7.00
CA LEU A 95 3.21 -5.26 -7.15
C LEU A 95 3.71 -6.17 -6.02
N TYR A 96 3.91 -7.45 -6.30
CA TYR A 96 4.29 -8.43 -5.28
C TYR A 96 5.78 -8.36 -4.96
N ARG A 97 6.62 -8.22 -6.00
CA ARG A 97 8.07 -8.03 -5.95
C ARG A 97 8.49 -7.02 -7.03
N PRO A 98 9.74 -6.52 -7.04
CA PRO A 98 10.20 -5.64 -8.11
C PRO A 98 9.93 -6.27 -9.49
N PHE A 99 9.18 -5.54 -10.32
CA PHE A 99 8.74 -5.97 -11.66
C PHE A 99 7.85 -7.24 -11.73
N ASP A 100 7.34 -7.74 -10.61
CA ASP A 100 6.41 -8.89 -10.54
C ASP A 100 5.03 -8.38 -10.12
N VAL A 101 4.24 -7.96 -11.11
CA VAL A 101 2.84 -7.58 -10.90
C VAL A 101 1.96 -8.82 -10.97
N ARG A 102 1.19 -9.01 -9.89
CA ARG A 102 0.24 -10.11 -9.70
C ARG A 102 -1.14 -9.53 -9.44
N HIS A 103 -2.07 -10.36 -8.99
CA HIS A 103 -3.44 -9.99 -8.67
C HIS A 103 -3.83 -10.51 -7.29
N THR A 104 -4.66 -9.74 -6.60
CA THR A 104 -5.23 -10.11 -5.32
C THR A 104 -6.65 -9.59 -5.19
N TYR A 105 -7.43 -10.23 -4.34
CA TYR A 105 -8.75 -9.75 -3.95
C TYR A 105 -8.58 -8.80 -2.76
N PHE A 106 -8.80 -7.50 -2.95
CA PHE A 106 -8.47 -6.47 -1.97
C PHE A 106 -9.72 -5.92 -1.26
N THR A 107 -9.88 -6.28 0.01
CA THR A 107 -10.95 -5.75 0.89
C THR A 107 -10.51 -4.52 1.68
N GLY A 108 -9.20 -4.37 1.94
CA GLY A 108 -8.67 -3.31 2.78
C GLY A 108 -8.90 -3.51 4.28
N HIS A 109 -9.55 -4.59 4.71
CA HIS A 109 -9.88 -4.83 6.12
C HIS A 109 -8.80 -5.60 6.88
N PRO A 110 -8.28 -5.06 8.01
CA PRO A 110 -7.26 -5.74 8.80
C PRO A 110 -7.79 -7.04 9.42
N SER A 111 -6.91 -8.04 9.54
CA SER A 111 -7.25 -9.39 10.02
C SER A 111 -8.39 -10.06 9.23
N GLY A 112 -8.61 -9.63 7.98
CA GLY A 112 -9.58 -10.20 7.05
C GLY A 112 -8.91 -11.12 6.05
N PHE A 113 -9.26 -10.99 4.76
CA PHE A 113 -8.63 -11.80 3.70
C PHE A 113 -7.11 -11.62 3.67
N HIS A 114 -6.62 -10.39 3.90
CA HIS A 114 -5.23 -10.10 4.18
C HIS A 114 -5.03 -9.83 5.67
N ALA A 115 -3.92 -10.32 6.25
CA ALA A 115 -3.58 -10.04 7.64
C ALA A 115 -3.40 -8.53 7.90
N ARG A 116 -2.63 -7.83 7.05
CA ARG A 116 -2.40 -6.38 7.15
C ARG A 116 -2.48 -5.73 5.76
N PRO A 117 -3.68 -5.37 5.28
CA PRO A 117 -3.88 -4.77 3.97
C PRO A 117 -3.57 -3.27 3.90
N ARG A 118 -3.45 -2.58 5.04
CA ARG A 118 -3.22 -1.12 5.10
C ARG A 118 -4.23 -0.33 4.25
N GLY A 119 -5.51 -0.66 4.43
CA GLY A 119 -6.62 -0.10 3.66
C GLY A 119 -6.62 1.43 3.64
N GLU A 120 -6.18 2.06 4.71
CA GLU A 120 -6.06 3.52 4.88
C GLU A 120 -5.12 4.19 3.87
N VAL A 121 -4.16 3.45 3.29
CA VAL A 121 -3.24 3.95 2.26
C VAL A 121 -3.46 3.24 0.92
N MET A 122 -3.60 1.92 0.95
CA MET A 122 -3.68 1.09 -0.25
C MET A 122 -4.95 1.34 -1.05
N CYS A 123 -6.04 1.80 -0.43
CA CYS A 123 -7.26 2.17 -1.16
C CYS A 123 -7.01 3.24 -2.24
N HIS A 124 -6.03 4.13 -2.03
CA HIS A 124 -5.67 5.16 -3.00
C HIS A 124 -4.95 4.60 -4.24
N LEU A 125 -4.43 3.38 -4.17
CA LEU A 125 -3.69 2.70 -5.25
C LEU A 125 -4.52 1.64 -5.98
N VAL A 126 -5.78 1.43 -5.57
CA VAL A 126 -6.76 0.65 -6.34
C VAL A 126 -7.25 1.45 -7.55
N GLN A 127 -7.25 2.78 -7.45
CA GLN A 127 -7.53 3.72 -8.53
C GLN A 127 -6.22 4.11 -9.25
N PRO A 128 -6.28 4.65 -10.50
CA PRO A 128 -5.09 5.09 -11.22
C PRO A 128 -4.26 6.14 -10.45
N ASN A 129 -3.09 5.74 -9.97
CA ASN A 129 -2.26 6.58 -9.12
C ASN A 129 -0.77 6.27 -9.34
N LEU A 130 0.10 7.10 -8.78
CA LEU A 130 1.54 6.85 -8.67
C LEU A 130 1.90 6.79 -7.19
N ALA A 131 2.84 5.93 -6.82
CA ALA A 131 3.38 5.88 -5.47
C ALA A 131 4.89 5.76 -5.49
N LEU A 132 5.53 6.42 -4.54
CA LEU A 132 6.92 6.17 -4.17
C LEU A 132 6.96 4.96 -3.22
N LEU A 133 7.89 4.05 -3.49
CA LEU A 133 8.19 2.90 -2.65
C LEU A 133 9.63 3.05 -2.15
N ALA A 134 9.80 3.14 -0.84
CA ALA A 134 11.13 3.24 -0.23
C ALA A 134 11.15 2.54 1.14
N PRO A 135 12.23 1.83 1.50
CA PRO A 135 12.45 1.44 2.87
C PRO A 135 12.64 2.70 3.73
N LYS A 136 12.34 2.61 5.04
CA LYS A 136 12.68 3.68 6.01
C LYS A 136 14.02 3.44 6.69
N GLN A 137 14.51 2.22 6.62
CA GLN A 137 15.75 1.74 7.19
C GLN A 137 16.23 0.60 6.29
N THR A 138 17.53 0.56 6.02
CA THR A 138 18.17 -0.54 5.31
C THR A 138 19.56 -0.77 5.87
N LYS A 139 20.04 -2.00 5.75
CA LYS A 139 21.45 -2.36 5.99
C LYS A 139 22.24 -2.49 4.69
N ASP A 140 21.55 -2.48 3.56
CA ASP A 140 22.10 -2.60 2.22
C ASP A 140 22.14 -1.20 1.55
N GLU A 141 22.39 -1.16 0.24
CA GLU A 141 22.26 0.07 -0.53
C GLU A 141 20.80 0.55 -0.57
N TRP A 142 20.62 1.86 -0.41
CA TRP A 142 19.30 2.48 -0.54
C TRP A 142 18.73 2.25 -1.92
N SER A 143 17.45 1.88 -1.96
CA SER A 143 16.71 1.70 -3.20
C SER A 143 15.32 2.28 -3.09
N ALA A 144 14.91 2.99 -4.13
CA ALA A 144 13.55 3.47 -4.32
C ALA A 144 12.94 2.76 -5.54
N PHE A 145 11.63 2.59 -5.51
CA PHE A 145 10.86 2.08 -6.63
C PHE A 145 9.60 2.92 -6.82
N SER A 146 8.97 2.84 -7.98
CA SER A 146 7.68 3.48 -8.23
C SER A 146 6.64 2.41 -8.54
N ALA A 147 5.39 2.65 -8.13
CA ALA A 147 4.28 1.75 -8.40
C ALA A 147 3.03 2.51 -8.85
N THR A 148 2.25 1.86 -9.71
CA THR A 148 0.93 2.31 -10.17
C THR A 148 -0.22 1.49 -9.58
N SER A 149 0.10 0.57 -8.67
CA SER A 149 -0.81 -0.40 -8.07
C SER A 149 -0.50 -0.57 -6.59
N ILE A 150 -1.38 -1.26 -5.85
CA ILE A 150 -1.10 -1.62 -4.45
C ILE A 150 0.20 -2.44 -4.39
N ALA A 151 0.93 -2.30 -3.28
CA ALA A 151 2.25 -2.90 -3.14
C ALA A 151 2.32 -3.77 -1.88
N ALA A 152 2.99 -4.91 -1.99
CA ALA A 152 3.38 -5.74 -0.86
C ALA A 152 4.51 -5.09 -0.04
N HIS A 153 4.70 -5.56 1.19
CA HIS A 153 5.76 -5.05 2.09
C HIS A 153 7.20 -5.32 1.61
N LYS A 154 7.38 -6.05 0.49
CA LYS A 154 8.67 -6.40 -0.12
C LYS A 154 8.71 -6.11 -1.62
N SER A 155 7.98 -5.08 -2.04
CA SER A 155 7.85 -4.71 -3.45
C SER A 155 9.05 -3.96 -4.01
N SER A 156 9.84 -3.29 -3.16
CA SER A 156 11.08 -2.61 -3.60
C SER A 156 12.35 -3.34 -3.16
N THR A 157 12.32 -3.98 -1.99
CA THR A 157 13.48 -4.66 -1.41
C THR A 157 13.14 -6.08 -0.96
N VAL A 158 14.16 -6.95 -0.90
CA VAL A 158 13.98 -8.36 -0.54
C VAL A 158 13.89 -8.54 0.98
N TYR A 159 14.69 -7.78 1.73
CA TYR A 159 14.89 -7.94 3.16
C TYR A 159 14.22 -6.87 4.00
N ASP A 160 14.19 -5.63 3.51
CA ASP A 160 13.60 -4.50 4.25
C ASP A 160 12.10 -4.37 3.99
N ILE A 161 11.42 -3.69 4.91
CA ILE A 161 10.00 -3.38 4.76
C ILE A 161 9.88 -2.11 3.91
N THR A 162 9.26 -2.26 2.74
CA THR A 162 8.92 -1.15 1.86
C THR A 162 7.77 -0.34 2.45
N SER A 163 7.96 0.97 2.54
CA SER A 163 6.89 1.95 2.78
C SER A 163 6.36 2.50 1.45
N VAL A 164 5.08 2.82 1.43
CA VAL A 164 4.33 3.25 0.25
C VAL A 164 3.76 4.64 0.49
N PHE A 165 4.06 5.54 -0.43
CA PHE A 165 3.65 6.95 -0.39
C PHE A 165 2.85 7.25 -1.66
N PRO A 166 1.52 7.13 -1.65
CA PRO A 166 0.70 7.48 -2.81
C PRO A 166 0.78 8.98 -3.11
N LEU A 167 0.84 9.34 -4.38
CA LEU A 167 0.86 10.72 -4.85
C LEU A 167 -0.50 11.37 -4.67
N TRP A 168 -1.57 10.67 -5.09
CA TRP A 168 -2.93 11.18 -5.03
C TRP A 168 -3.70 10.52 -3.89
N LEU A 169 -4.49 11.32 -3.19
CA LEU A 169 -5.42 10.88 -2.16
C LEU A 169 -6.82 10.98 -2.72
N TYR A 170 -7.49 9.83 -2.76
CA TYR A 170 -8.87 9.72 -3.15
C TYR A 170 -9.79 9.90 -1.95
N PRO A 171 -10.93 10.57 -2.11
CA PRO A 171 -11.89 10.73 -1.03
C PRO A 171 -12.42 9.35 -0.60
N SER A 172 -12.38 9.09 0.71
CA SER A 172 -12.94 7.87 1.27
C SER A 172 -14.47 7.90 1.13
N ALA A 173 -15.08 6.75 0.85
CA ALA A 173 -16.54 6.63 0.88
C ALA A 173 -17.14 6.91 2.28
N ALA A 174 -16.30 6.91 3.33
CA ALA A 174 -16.71 7.03 4.73
C ALA A 174 -16.52 8.42 5.37
N SER A 175 -16.09 9.45 4.63
CA SER A 175 -16.02 10.82 5.18
C SER A 175 -17.37 11.54 5.04
N ASP A 176 -17.80 12.16 6.14
CA ASP A 176 -19.04 12.87 6.42
C ASP A 176 -20.00 13.18 5.26
N LEU A 177 -21.27 12.81 5.46
CA LEU A 177 -22.43 13.09 4.61
C LEU A 177 -22.69 14.60 4.35
N LEU A 178 -21.91 15.49 4.98
CA LEU A 178 -22.06 16.94 4.95
C LEU A 178 -21.08 17.65 4.03
N ASP A 179 -20.11 16.93 3.45
CA ASP A 179 -19.14 17.51 2.51
C ASP A 179 -19.68 17.41 1.08
N THR A 180 -20.41 18.46 0.66
CA THR A 180 -21.10 18.56 -0.63
C THR A 180 -20.22 19.10 -1.76
N ASP A 181 -18.97 19.44 -1.48
CA ASP A 181 -18.04 19.85 -2.53
C ASP A 181 -17.57 18.63 -3.32
N ALA A 182 -17.48 18.79 -4.64
CA ALA A 182 -17.07 17.74 -5.56
C ALA A 182 -15.82 17.05 -5.00
N ARG A 183 -15.95 15.74 -4.76
CA ARG A 183 -14.95 14.83 -4.20
C ARG A 183 -13.74 14.70 -5.14
N GLU A 184 -12.95 15.77 -5.24
CA GLU A 184 -11.77 15.83 -6.08
C GLU A 184 -10.57 15.18 -5.39
N LYS A 185 -9.78 14.43 -6.15
CA LYS A 185 -8.51 13.86 -5.65
C LYS A 185 -7.54 15.01 -5.34
N ARG A 186 -6.75 14.87 -4.28
CA ARG A 186 -5.75 15.88 -3.87
C ARG A 186 -4.35 15.28 -3.78
N PRO A 187 -3.28 16.05 -3.98
CA PRO A 187 -1.92 15.53 -3.81
C PRO A 187 -1.61 15.26 -2.33
N ASN A 188 -0.81 14.23 -2.08
CA ASN A 188 -0.31 13.84 -0.77
C ASN A 188 0.98 14.60 -0.43
N PHE A 189 0.93 15.93 -0.48
CA PHE A 189 2.02 16.78 -0.05
C PHE A 189 1.56 17.69 1.09
N ALA A 190 2.38 17.80 2.14
CA ALA A 190 2.10 18.72 3.22
C ALA A 190 2.19 20.17 2.74
N PRO A 191 1.29 21.08 3.17
CA PRO A 191 1.33 22.49 2.75
C PRO A 191 2.68 23.15 3.03
N ALA A 192 3.27 22.91 4.21
CA ALA A 192 4.57 23.46 4.58
C ALA A 192 5.71 23.04 3.63
N PHE A 193 5.64 21.82 3.09
CA PHE A 193 6.60 21.33 2.11
C PHE A 193 6.42 22.04 0.75
N LEU A 194 5.17 22.24 0.31
CA LEU A 194 4.87 22.96 -0.92
C LEU A 194 5.24 24.44 -0.82
N ASP A 195 5.02 25.07 0.33
CA ASP A 195 5.39 26.46 0.58
C ASP A 195 6.91 26.66 0.51
N ASP A 196 7.69 25.75 1.13
CA ASP A 196 9.15 25.77 1.08
C ASP A 196 9.69 25.56 -0.35
N LEU A 197 9.13 24.60 -1.10
CA LEU A 197 9.46 24.40 -2.51
C LEU A 197 9.17 25.65 -3.35
N THR A 198 8.01 26.27 -3.13
CA THR A 198 7.59 27.46 -3.86
C THR A 198 8.50 28.65 -3.56
N ALA A 199 8.90 28.82 -2.29
CA ALA A 199 9.85 29.86 -1.88
C ALA A 199 11.23 29.68 -2.54
N LYS A 200 11.70 28.44 -2.70
CA LYS A 200 13.01 28.13 -3.31
C LYS A 200 13.01 28.20 -4.84
N LEU A 201 11.91 27.80 -5.48
CA LEU A 201 11.82 27.68 -6.95
C LEU A 201 11.11 28.85 -7.62
N GLY A 202 10.47 29.73 -6.85
CA GLY A 202 9.66 30.85 -7.36
C GLY A 202 8.32 30.43 -7.99
N HIS A 203 8.00 29.14 -7.98
CA HIS A 203 6.72 28.57 -8.44
C HIS A 203 6.50 27.23 -7.77
N THR A 204 5.26 26.75 -7.73
CA THR A 204 4.93 25.39 -7.27
C THR A 204 4.92 24.44 -8.47
N PRO A 205 5.83 23.46 -8.56
CA PRO A 205 5.79 22.46 -9.63
C PRO A 205 4.52 21.61 -9.53
N TRP A 206 4.08 20.99 -10.62
CA TRP A 206 2.97 20.05 -10.55
C TRP A 206 3.34 18.81 -9.71
N PRO A 207 2.38 18.10 -9.10
CA PRO A 207 2.66 17.00 -8.16
C PRO A 207 3.55 15.87 -8.72
N GLU A 208 3.36 15.47 -9.98
CA GLU A 208 4.15 14.42 -10.63
C GLU A 208 5.64 14.80 -10.80
N ALA A 209 5.96 16.08 -11.02
CA ALA A 209 7.33 16.57 -11.16
C ALA A 209 8.01 16.59 -9.79
N ILE A 210 7.27 16.96 -8.74
CA ILE A 210 7.76 16.86 -7.36
C ILE A 210 8.09 15.41 -7.03
N LEU A 211 7.18 14.46 -7.33
CA LEU A 211 7.42 13.04 -7.09
C LEU A 211 8.62 12.51 -7.91
N ALA A 212 8.72 12.90 -9.18
CA ALA A 212 9.83 12.48 -10.05
C ALA A 212 11.18 13.01 -9.54
N TYR A 213 11.22 14.24 -9.02
CA TYR A 213 12.40 14.79 -8.36
C TYR A 213 12.76 13.99 -7.10
N ILE A 214 11.79 13.75 -6.21
CA ILE A 214 12.00 12.93 -5.00
C ILE A 214 12.49 11.53 -5.34
N TYR A 215 12.03 10.94 -6.44
CA TYR A 215 12.45 9.62 -6.88
C TYR A 215 13.89 9.59 -7.42
N ALA A 216 14.37 10.70 -7.99
CA ALA A 216 15.66 10.79 -8.65
C ALA A 216 16.83 11.14 -7.71
N VAL A 217 16.52 11.76 -6.56
CA VAL A 217 17.48 12.15 -5.51
C VAL A 217 17.58 11.06 -4.46
#